data_AF-A0A259FLG0-F1
#
_entry.id   AF-A0A259FLG0-F1
#
_cell.length_a   1.000
_cell.length_b   1.000
_cell.length_c   1.000
_cell.angle_alpha   90.00
_cell.angle_beta   90.00
_cell.angle_gamma   90.00
#
_symmetry.space_group_name_H-M   'P 1'
#
loop_
_entity.id
_entity.type
_entity.pdbx_description
1 polymer ?
#
loop_
_entity_poly.entity_id
_entity_poly.type
_entity_poly.pdbx_seq_one_letter_code
_entity_poly.pdbx_strand_id
1 'polypeptide(L)'
;MKRPVILLVDDDAALRALIALRLEGNGFEVTAVDSGEAALAALAQARPDAVLTDIQMPGMDGMALFRAIHARDPALPVIVLTAHGTIPDAVAATQQGLFGYLTKPYDAPTLIELLNRATRLGGGEASADHGDAAWREGVVTASANMERLLAEARLAAQSEAPLLILGESGTGKEVLARAIHRASPRHRAPFVAINCGAIPAELLESELFGHIKGAFTGAARDHPGLLLAAEGGTVFLDEIGDMPAPLQVKLLRVLQEREIRPVGATEARAIDVRILSATHRDLEAAILDGSFREDLYYRLNVVGLSLPPLRDRREDIPLLAQHFLSELAAKYRRTLTGFAPDALEMLVRADWPGNIRQLRNALEQCCALATTPTIPASLVARALRDKPSDIRPLAEARAEFERDYLVTLLKLTRGQVSEVARLAGRNRTEVYRLLQRHQLNPALFKASDDPPG
;
A
#
# COMPACT_ATOMS: atom_id res chain seq x y z
N MET A 1 28.52 -20.63 16.08
CA MET A 1 27.90 -19.93 14.94
C MET A 1 28.84 -18.83 14.50
N LYS A 2 29.11 -18.70 13.20
CA LYS A 2 29.96 -17.63 12.67
C LYS A 2 29.22 -16.30 12.86
N ARG A 3 29.88 -15.29 13.43
CA ARG A 3 29.28 -13.95 13.56
C ARG A 3 29.21 -13.31 12.17
N PRO A 4 28.08 -12.74 11.75
CA PRO A 4 28.01 -12.07 10.46
C PRO A 4 28.93 -10.84 10.46
N VAL A 5 29.67 -10.65 9.37
CA VAL A 5 30.63 -9.56 9.20
C VAL A 5 29.94 -8.38 8.51
N ILE A 6 29.92 -7.23 9.17
CA ILE A 6 29.36 -5.98 8.66
C ILE A 6 30.49 -5.04 8.27
N LEU A 7 30.46 -4.51 7.05
CA LEU A 7 31.31 -3.39 6.66
C LEU A 7 30.59 -2.08 6.97
N LEU A 8 31.09 -1.35 7.97
CA LEU A 8 30.58 -0.04 8.38
C LEU A 8 31.41 1.07 7.74
N VAL A 9 30.75 2.00 7.04
CA VAL A 9 31.37 3.13 6.33
C VAL A 9 30.72 4.42 6.82
N ASP A 10 31.47 5.25 7.53
CA ASP A 10 30.99 6.54 8.04
C ASP A 10 32.23 7.43 8.27
N ASP A 11 32.22 8.69 7.83
CA ASP A 11 33.37 9.60 7.95
C ASP A 11 33.51 10.18 9.37
N ASP A 12 32.43 10.22 10.14
CA ASP A 12 32.44 10.67 11.54
C ASP A 12 33.00 9.56 12.45
N ALA A 13 34.22 9.78 12.96
CA ALA A 13 34.89 8.84 13.84
C ALA A 13 34.13 8.53 15.14
N ALA A 14 33.42 9.50 15.71
CA ALA A 14 32.66 9.31 16.94
C ALA A 14 31.39 8.48 16.68
N LEU A 15 30.69 8.77 15.59
CA LEU A 15 29.49 8.03 15.19
C LEU A 15 29.83 6.61 14.74
N ARG A 16 30.89 6.45 13.94
CA ARG A 16 31.41 5.15 13.51
C ARG A 16 31.75 4.25 14.70
N ALA A 17 32.44 4.79 15.72
CA ALA A 17 32.77 4.05 16.94
C ALA A 17 31.52 3.63 17.74
N LEU A 18 30.53 4.53 17.84
CA LEU A 18 29.27 4.26 18.54
C LEU A 18 28.45 3.17 17.84
N ILE A 19 28.36 3.22 16.51
CA ILE A 19 27.65 2.21 15.71
C ILE A 19 28.38 0.88 15.82
N ALA A 20 29.71 0.86 15.65
CA ALA A 20 30.50 -0.36 15.76
C ALA A 20 30.30 -1.06 17.11
N LEU A 21 30.43 -0.32 18.22
CA LEU A 21 30.23 -0.87 19.58
C LEU A 21 28.83 -1.46 19.75
N ARG A 22 27.81 -0.81 19.19
CA ARG A 22 26.43 -1.29 19.23
C ARG A 22 26.23 -2.56 18.41
N LEU A 23 26.80 -2.64 17.22
CA LEU A 23 26.71 -3.83 16.37
C LEU A 23 27.45 -5.02 16.99
N GLU A 24 28.65 -4.80 17.53
CA GLU A 24 29.41 -5.83 18.25
C GLU A 24 28.65 -6.35 19.48
N GLY A 25 28.00 -5.45 20.23
CA GLY A 25 27.13 -5.81 21.36
C GLY A 25 25.90 -6.63 20.97
N ASN A 26 25.51 -6.62 19.68
CA ASN A 26 24.41 -7.39 19.12
C ASN A 26 24.87 -8.62 18.32
N GLY A 27 26.14 -9.02 18.45
CA GLY A 27 26.65 -10.29 17.91
C GLY A 27 27.19 -10.25 16.49
N PHE A 28 27.39 -9.05 15.92
CA PHE A 28 28.05 -8.85 14.63
C PHE A 28 29.58 -8.71 14.80
N GLU A 29 30.32 -9.04 13.76
CA GLU A 29 31.73 -8.66 13.60
C GLU A 29 31.78 -7.43 12.69
N VAL A 30 32.50 -6.38 13.07
CA VAL A 30 32.46 -5.09 12.35
C VAL A 30 33.83 -4.75 11.77
N THR A 31 33.88 -4.53 10.46
CA THR A 31 35.00 -3.86 9.80
C THR A 31 34.59 -2.42 9.56
N ALA A 32 35.22 -1.47 10.25
CA ALA A 32 34.87 -0.05 10.15
C ALA A 32 35.91 0.71 9.31
N VAL A 33 35.44 1.47 8.33
CA VAL A 33 36.26 2.32 7.45
C VAL A 33 35.67 3.74 7.38
N ASP A 34 36.49 4.70 6.96
CA ASP A 34 36.18 6.13 7.01
C ASP A 34 35.78 6.77 5.68
N SER A 35 35.81 6.00 4.58
CA SER A 35 35.59 6.51 3.23
C SER A 35 35.09 5.41 2.29
N GLY A 36 34.40 5.81 1.22
CA GLY A 36 33.94 4.88 0.19
C GLY A 36 35.09 4.18 -0.55
N GLU A 37 36.21 4.87 -0.73
CA GLU A 37 37.44 4.32 -1.31
C GLU A 37 38.05 3.23 -0.42
N ALA A 38 38.12 3.47 0.89
CA ALA A 38 38.57 2.46 1.85
C ALA A 38 37.60 1.27 1.91
N ALA A 39 36.30 1.50 1.77
CA ALA A 39 35.29 0.44 1.69
C ALA A 39 35.52 -0.46 0.46
N LEU A 40 35.79 0.11 -0.71
CA LEU A 40 36.11 -0.68 -1.92
C LEU A 40 37.41 -1.47 -1.78
N ALA A 41 38.41 -0.90 -1.11
CA ALA A 41 39.66 -1.61 -0.80
C ALA A 41 39.45 -2.77 0.19
N ALA A 42 38.59 -2.59 1.19
CA ALA A 42 38.22 -3.64 2.14
C ALA A 42 37.42 -4.77 1.46
N LEU A 43 36.46 -4.42 0.59
CA LEU A 43 35.67 -5.37 -0.19
C LEU A 43 36.52 -6.23 -1.14
N ALA A 44 37.66 -5.71 -1.61
CA ALA A 44 38.59 -6.46 -2.43
C ALA A 44 39.40 -7.50 -1.63
N GLN A 45 39.54 -7.32 -0.31
CA GLN A 45 40.28 -8.23 0.57
C GLN A 45 39.39 -9.34 1.14
N ALA A 46 38.17 -8.99 1.55
CA ALA A 46 37.21 -9.93 2.10
C ALA A 46 35.77 -9.48 1.83
N ARG A 47 34.89 -10.44 1.49
CA ARG A 47 33.46 -10.18 1.28
C ARG A 47 32.72 -10.15 2.64
N PRO A 48 32.11 -9.02 3.04
CA PRO A 48 31.24 -8.97 4.22
C PRO A 48 29.86 -9.60 3.93
N ASP A 49 29.07 -9.81 4.97
CA ASP A 49 27.69 -10.31 4.86
C ASP A 49 26.67 -9.19 4.59
N ALA A 50 27.00 -7.94 4.99
CA ALA A 50 26.26 -6.74 4.62
C ALA A 50 27.14 -5.48 4.70
N VAL A 51 26.72 -4.41 4.02
CA VAL A 51 27.36 -3.08 4.09
C VAL A 51 26.41 -2.07 4.70
N LEU A 52 26.89 -1.28 5.65
CA LEU A 52 26.18 -0.16 6.26
C LEU A 52 26.97 1.12 5.99
N THR A 53 26.43 2.04 5.21
CA THR A 53 27.13 3.26 4.79
C THR A 53 26.36 4.52 5.15
N ASP A 54 27.04 5.59 5.56
CA ASP A 54 26.45 6.93 5.52
C ASP A 54 26.32 7.40 4.06
N ILE A 55 25.29 8.20 3.79
CA ILE A 55 25.05 8.79 2.47
C ILE A 55 25.97 9.98 2.24
N GLN A 56 26.19 10.80 3.28
CA GLN A 56 26.99 12.03 3.19
C GLN A 56 28.40 11.73 3.67
N MET A 57 29.31 11.47 2.74
CA MET A 57 30.73 11.27 3.03
C MET A 57 31.57 12.10 2.05
N PRO A 58 32.71 12.67 2.48
CA PRO A 58 33.64 13.36 1.59
C PRO A 58 34.21 12.42 0.52
N GLY A 59 34.30 12.91 -0.73
CA GLY A 59 34.79 12.10 -1.85
C GLY A 59 33.70 11.21 -2.43
N MET A 60 33.82 9.90 -2.27
CA MET A 60 32.79 8.94 -2.69
C MET A 60 31.63 8.88 -1.68
N ASP A 61 30.48 9.44 -2.09
CA ASP A 61 29.25 9.38 -1.29
C ASP A 61 28.67 7.94 -1.19
N GLY A 62 27.77 7.71 -0.23
CA GLY A 62 27.22 6.37 0.03
C GLY A 62 26.44 5.76 -1.13
N MET A 63 25.87 6.60 -2.01
CA MET A 63 25.15 6.13 -3.20
C MET A 63 26.11 5.77 -4.34
N ALA A 64 27.21 6.49 -4.50
CA ALA A 64 28.28 6.17 -5.41
C ALA A 64 28.99 4.87 -5.00
N LEU A 65 29.21 4.70 -3.69
CA LEU A 65 29.69 3.44 -3.12
C LEU A 65 28.72 2.29 -3.42
N PHE A 66 27.43 2.47 -3.17
CA PHE A 66 26.42 1.46 -3.49
C PHE A 66 26.46 1.05 -4.97
N ARG A 67 26.48 2.01 -5.90
CA ARG A 67 26.56 1.71 -7.35
C ARG A 67 27.81 0.90 -7.70
N ALA A 68 28.95 1.24 -7.09
CA ALA A 68 30.20 0.51 -7.31
C ALA A 68 30.16 -0.92 -6.74
N ILE A 69 29.51 -1.12 -5.58
CA ILE A 69 29.28 -2.43 -4.98
C ILE A 69 28.32 -3.25 -5.84
N HIS A 70 27.16 -2.69 -6.17
CA HIS A 70 26.11 -3.38 -6.91
C HIS A 70 26.55 -3.80 -8.31
N ALA A 71 27.43 -3.03 -8.96
CA ALA A 71 28.03 -3.41 -10.24
C ALA A 71 28.96 -4.64 -10.15
N ARG A 72 29.51 -4.93 -8.97
CA ARG A 72 30.45 -6.05 -8.73
C ARG A 72 29.78 -7.26 -8.07
N ASP A 73 28.93 -7.00 -7.08
CA ASP A 73 28.17 -8.02 -6.35
C ASP A 73 26.75 -7.52 -6.08
N PRO A 74 25.81 -7.77 -7.02
CA PRO A 74 24.41 -7.39 -6.86
C PRO A 74 23.72 -8.05 -5.67
N ALA A 75 24.25 -9.17 -5.16
CA ALA A 75 23.66 -9.94 -4.08
C ALA A 75 24.15 -9.51 -2.68
N LEU A 76 25.13 -8.60 -2.61
CA LEU A 76 25.59 -8.06 -1.33
C LEU A 76 24.59 -6.99 -0.83
N PRO A 77 23.89 -7.22 0.30
CA PRO A 77 22.94 -6.25 0.80
C PRO A 77 23.64 -5.01 1.34
N VAL A 78 23.21 -3.85 0.87
CA VAL A 78 23.72 -2.54 1.28
C VAL A 78 22.60 -1.73 1.93
N ILE A 79 22.86 -1.19 3.11
CA ILE A 79 21.96 -0.33 3.89
C ILE A 79 22.58 1.06 3.98
N VAL A 80 21.78 2.09 3.69
CA VAL A 80 22.23 3.48 3.72
C VAL A 80 21.63 4.22 4.92
N LEU A 81 22.46 4.96 5.65
CA LEU A 81 22.07 5.90 6.69
C LEU A 81 22.10 7.33 6.11
N THR A 82 21.19 8.21 6.54
CA THR A 82 21.19 9.63 6.13
C THR A 82 20.88 10.57 7.29
N ALA A 83 21.43 11.79 7.31
CA ALA A 83 21.03 12.85 8.24
C ALA A 83 19.85 13.70 7.75
N HIS A 84 19.61 13.75 6.44
CA HIS A 84 18.49 14.47 5.84
C HIS A 84 17.69 13.49 4.99
N GLY A 85 16.54 13.05 5.51
CA GLY A 85 15.60 12.24 4.75
C GLY A 85 14.65 13.13 3.97
N THR A 86 14.85 13.27 2.66
CA THR A 86 13.72 13.56 1.77
C THR A 86 13.19 12.25 1.19
N ILE A 87 11.87 12.13 1.06
CA ILE A 87 11.20 10.97 0.46
C ILE A 87 11.82 10.56 -0.90
N PRO A 88 12.29 11.49 -1.76
CA PRO A 88 13.02 11.16 -3.00
C PRO A 88 14.31 10.31 -2.85
N ASP A 89 15.04 10.43 -1.74
CA ASP A 89 16.34 9.75 -1.56
C ASP A 89 16.15 8.27 -1.16
N ALA A 90 15.14 7.98 -0.32
CA ALA A 90 14.70 6.62 -0.01
C ALA A 90 14.14 5.90 -1.25
N VAL A 91 13.52 6.68 -2.14
CA VAL A 91 12.95 6.24 -3.41
C VAL A 91 14.03 5.87 -4.42
N ALA A 92 15.04 6.71 -4.60
CA ALA A 92 16.16 6.44 -5.50
C ALA A 92 16.96 5.22 -5.02
N ALA A 93 17.04 5.04 -3.70
CA ALA A 93 17.69 3.89 -3.09
C ALA A 93 17.00 2.56 -3.40
N THR A 94 15.69 2.51 -3.20
CA THR A 94 14.91 1.28 -3.41
C THR A 94 14.82 0.91 -4.90
N GLN A 95 14.77 1.91 -5.80
CA GLN A 95 14.76 1.70 -7.26
C GLN A 95 16.09 1.13 -7.80
N GLN A 96 17.21 1.29 -7.08
CA GLN A 96 18.53 0.85 -7.54
C GLN A 96 18.98 -0.48 -6.91
N GLY A 97 18.17 -1.13 -6.06
CA GLY A 97 18.47 -2.42 -5.44
C GLY A 97 19.12 -2.33 -4.05
N LEU A 98 18.98 -1.21 -3.33
CA LEU A 98 19.41 -1.13 -1.94
C LEU A 98 18.57 -2.04 -1.04
N PHE A 99 19.22 -2.65 -0.06
CA PHE A 99 18.56 -3.55 0.88
C PHE A 99 17.72 -2.79 1.92
N GLY A 100 18.15 -1.60 2.29
CA GLY A 100 17.39 -0.76 3.21
C GLY A 100 17.94 0.66 3.34
N TYR A 101 17.12 1.52 3.90
CA TYR A 101 17.39 2.95 4.05
C TYR A 101 16.88 3.42 5.40
N LEU A 102 17.71 4.12 6.17
CA LEU A 102 17.35 4.62 7.50
C LEU A 102 17.75 6.08 7.68
N THR A 103 16.79 6.89 8.14
CA THR A 103 17.01 8.29 8.48
C THR A 103 17.50 8.44 9.92
N LYS A 104 18.62 9.14 10.13
CA LYS A 104 19.11 9.61 11.43
C LYS A 104 18.17 10.75 11.91
N PRO A 105 17.68 10.74 13.16
CA PRO A 105 17.89 9.72 14.18
C PRO A 105 17.05 8.46 13.91
N TYR A 106 17.70 7.29 13.95
CA TYR A 106 17.05 5.98 13.81
C TYR A 106 16.98 5.25 15.14
N ASP A 107 15.99 4.39 15.29
CA ASP A 107 15.89 3.51 16.45
C ASP A 107 16.87 2.32 16.34
N ALA A 108 17.51 1.98 17.45
CA ALA A 108 18.56 0.96 17.49
C ALA A 108 18.04 -0.45 17.15
N PRO A 109 16.93 -0.93 17.76
CA PRO A 109 16.24 -2.15 17.34
C PRO A 109 15.98 -2.25 15.84
N THR A 110 15.50 -1.16 15.22
CA THR A 110 15.19 -1.13 13.78
C THR A 110 16.41 -1.39 12.90
N LEU A 111 17.55 -0.78 13.23
CA LEU A 111 18.81 -1.03 12.51
C LEU A 111 19.28 -2.48 12.67
N ILE A 112 19.21 -3.02 13.89
CA ILE A 112 19.62 -4.40 14.19
C ILE A 112 18.73 -5.42 13.47
N GLU A 113 17.42 -5.20 13.45
CA GLU A 113 16.49 -6.06 12.70
C GLU A 113 16.80 -6.07 11.21
N LEU A 114 17.04 -4.89 10.63
CA LEU A 114 17.38 -4.74 9.22
C LEU A 114 18.70 -5.45 8.86
N LEU A 115 19.74 -5.31 9.70
CA LEU A 115 21.01 -6.02 9.51
C LEU A 115 20.90 -7.53 9.69
N ASN A 116 20.08 -8.00 10.63
CA ASN A 116 19.79 -9.43 10.78
C ASN A 116 19.04 -10.00 9.57
N ARG A 117 18.21 -9.21 8.90
CA ARG A 117 17.57 -9.63 7.64
C ARG A 117 18.57 -9.63 6.48
N ALA A 118 19.43 -8.61 6.40
CA ALA A 118 20.46 -8.49 5.37
C ALA A 118 21.44 -9.67 5.41
N THR A 119 22.00 -9.93 6.59
CA THR A 119 23.03 -10.97 6.79
C THR A 119 22.50 -12.39 6.61
N ARG A 120 21.20 -12.62 6.83
CA ARG A 120 20.53 -13.89 6.49
C ARG A 120 20.44 -14.17 4.99
N LEU A 121 20.51 -13.14 4.14
CA LEU A 121 20.45 -13.27 2.69
C LEU A 121 21.84 -13.34 2.04
N GLY A 122 22.87 -12.76 2.69
CA GLY A 122 24.25 -12.71 2.18
C GLY A 122 25.11 -13.94 2.47
N GLY A 123 24.79 -14.69 3.53
CA GLY A 123 25.41 -15.98 3.86
C GLY A 123 24.83 -17.09 3.00
N GLY A 124 25.69 -17.84 2.30
CA GLY A 124 25.31 -18.94 1.41
C GLY A 124 24.56 -20.08 2.08
N GLU A 125 23.30 -19.84 2.40
CA GLU A 125 22.20 -20.78 2.27
C GLU A 125 21.14 -20.04 1.44
N ALA A 126 21.28 -20.17 0.13
CA ALA A 126 20.12 -20.20 -0.74
C ALA A 126 19.27 -21.45 -0.41
N SER A 127 18.81 -21.59 0.84
CA SER A 127 17.40 -21.83 1.07
C SER A 127 16.74 -20.50 0.70
N ALA A 128 16.40 -20.24 -0.56
CA ALA A 128 15.24 -20.91 -1.12
C ALA A 128 14.13 -21.13 -0.08
N ASP A 129 13.85 -20.09 0.72
CA ASP A 129 12.52 -19.89 1.28
C ASP A 129 11.58 -19.25 0.25
N HIS A 130 11.77 -19.66 -1.02
CA HIS A 130 10.74 -19.61 -2.04
C HIS A 130 9.56 -20.55 -1.66
N GLY A 131 9.68 -21.33 -0.58
CA GLY A 131 8.58 -21.99 0.13
C GLY A 131 7.72 -21.02 0.96
N ASP A 132 8.31 -20.18 1.83
CA ASP A 132 7.54 -19.24 2.68
C ASP A 132 7.08 -17.97 1.98
N ALA A 133 7.66 -17.53 0.87
CA ALA A 133 7.13 -16.35 0.18
C ALA A 133 5.86 -16.66 -0.65
N ALA A 134 5.70 -17.92 -1.09
CA ALA A 134 4.62 -18.32 -1.99
C ALA A 134 3.23 -18.14 -1.37
N TRP A 135 3.08 -18.36 -0.06
CA TRP A 135 1.76 -18.23 0.58
C TRP A 135 1.24 -16.78 0.51
N ARG A 136 2.12 -15.78 0.60
CA ARG A 136 1.78 -14.36 0.55
C ARG A 136 1.94 -13.72 -0.84
N GLU A 137 2.01 -14.53 -1.90
CA GLU A 137 2.11 -14.04 -3.27
C GLU A 137 1.02 -13.00 -3.58
N GLY A 138 1.44 -11.85 -4.12
CA GLY A 138 0.57 -10.70 -4.41
C GLY A 138 0.44 -9.68 -3.28
N VAL A 139 0.91 -9.98 -2.06
CA VAL A 139 1.00 -8.98 -0.99
C VAL A 139 2.36 -8.28 -1.06
N VAL A 140 2.33 -7.00 -1.42
CA VAL A 140 3.53 -6.14 -1.48
C VAL A 140 3.49 -5.14 -0.34
N THR A 141 4.52 -5.15 0.52
CA THR A 141 4.61 -4.24 1.67
C THR A 141 6.06 -4.08 2.15
N ALA A 142 6.37 -2.88 2.65
CA ALA A 142 7.52 -2.57 3.50
C ALA A 142 7.09 -2.19 4.93
N SER A 143 5.79 -2.05 5.18
CA SER A 143 5.27 -1.62 6.47
C SER A 143 5.42 -2.70 7.54
N ALA A 144 6.09 -2.36 8.65
CA ALA A 144 6.22 -3.24 9.81
C ALA A 144 4.86 -3.59 10.43
N ASN A 145 3.86 -2.71 10.31
CA ASN A 145 2.51 -3.00 10.76
C ASN A 145 1.86 -4.11 9.91
N MET A 146 2.02 -4.02 8.59
CA MET A 146 1.52 -5.03 7.67
C MET A 146 2.25 -6.37 7.85
N GLU A 147 3.56 -6.36 8.11
CA GLU A 147 4.32 -7.60 8.37
C GLU A 147 3.87 -8.31 9.65
N ARG A 148 3.55 -7.57 10.72
CA ARG A 148 2.93 -8.14 11.94
C ARG A 148 1.56 -8.77 11.64
N LEU A 149 0.72 -8.05 10.89
CA LEU A 149 -0.58 -8.57 10.45
C LEU A 149 -0.43 -9.83 9.60
N LEU A 150 0.57 -9.90 8.73
CA LEU A 150 0.84 -11.09 7.92
C LEU A 150 1.29 -12.28 8.80
N ALA A 151 2.10 -12.04 9.83
CA ALA A 151 2.47 -13.09 10.77
C ALA A 151 1.25 -13.64 11.52
N GLU A 152 0.37 -12.76 12.00
CA GLU A 152 -0.91 -13.15 12.62
C GLU A 152 -1.82 -13.91 11.65
N ALA A 153 -1.98 -13.41 10.42
CA ALA A 153 -2.77 -14.05 9.37
C ALA A 153 -2.25 -15.46 9.05
N ARG A 154 -0.92 -15.64 9.04
CA ARG A 154 -0.29 -16.94 8.79
C ARG A 154 -0.52 -17.94 9.91
N LEU A 155 -0.49 -17.49 11.17
CA LEU A 155 -0.84 -18.34 12.31
C LEU A 155 -2.32 -18.72 12.26
N ALA A 156 -3.20 -17.74 12.00
CA ALA A 156 -4.63 -17.97 11.84
C ALA A 156 -4.98 -18.89 10.66
N ALA A 157 -4.15 -18.92 9.61
CA ALA A 157 -4.32 -19.82 8.48
C ALA A 157 -4.22 -21.31 8.87
N GLN A 158 -3.52 -21.67 9.95
CA GLN A 158 -3.42 -23.06 10.42
C GLN A 158 -4.67 -23.58 11.13
N SER A 159 -5.59 -22.67 11.50
CA SER A 159 -6.83 -22.98 12.19
C SER A 159 -8.00 -23.08 11.20
N GLU A 160 -9.03 -23.85 11.51
CA GLU A 160 -10.30 -23.92 10.74
C GLU A 160 -11.31 -22.85 11.21
N ALA A 161 -10.93 -21.96 12.14
CA ALA A 161 -11.81 -20.93 12.65
C ALA A 161 -12.21 -19.91 11.55
N PRO A 162 -13.46 -19.41 11.58
CA PRO A 162 -13.87 -18.28 10.77
C PRO A 162 -12.99 -17.05 11.02
N LEU A 163 -12.62 -16.38 9.94
CA LEU A 163 -11.81 -15.15 9.97
C LEU A 163 -12.60 -13.99 9.39
N LEU A 164 -12.58 -12.85 10.08
CA LEU A 164 -13.15 -11.60 9.61
C LEU A 164 -12.04 -10.59 9.28
N ILE A 165 -11.96 -10.20 8.02
CA ILE A 165 -11.01 -9.22 7.50
C ILE A 165 -11.69 -7.85 7.41
N LEU A 166 -11.29 -6.93 8.27
CA LEU A 166 -11.77 -5.56 8.31
C LEU A 166 -10.83 -4.67 7.49
N GLY A 167 -11.38 -3.65 6.83
CA GLY A 167 -10.58 -2.63 6.18
C GLY A 167 -11.34 -1.86 5.12
N GLU A 168 -10.93 -0.61 4.89
CA GLU A 168 -11.52 0.25 3.88
C GLU A 168 -11.52 -0.39 2.48
N SER A 169 -12.38 0.11 1.60
CA SER A 169 -12.44 -0.38 0.23
C SER A 169 -11.08 -0.18 -0.46
N GLY A 170 -10.61 -1.23 -1.15
CA GLY A 170 -9.36 -1.19 -1.90
C GLY A 170 -8.08 -1.36 -1.09
N THR A 171 -8.15 -1.74 0.19
CA THR A 171 -6.97 -2.02 1.05
C THR A 171 -6.28 -3.35 0.78
N GLY A 172 -6.88 -4.24 0.00
CA GLY A 172 -6.33 -5.57 -0.33
C GLY A 172 -6.94 -6.75 0.46
N LYS A 173 -8.17 -6.61 0.98
CA LYS A 173 -8.88 -7.67 1.73
C LYS A 173 -8.90 -9.02 1.01
N GLU A 174 -9.25 -9.03 -0.27
CA GLU A 174 -9.26 -10.26 -1.09
C GLU A 174 -7.85 -10.87 -1.26
N VAL A 175 -6.83 -10.02 -1.47
CA VAL A 175 -5.44 -10.49 -1.62
C VAL A 175 -4.97 -11.17 -0.33
N LEU A 176 -5.30 -10.58 0.83
CA LEU A 176 -5.03 -11.19 2.13
C LEU A 176 -5.80 -12.51 2.33
N ALA A 177 -7.08 -12.58 1.94
CA ALA A 177 -7.87 -13.80 2.03
C ALA A 177 -7.27 -14.95 1.20
N ARG A 178 -6.81 -14.64 -0.02
CA ARG A 178 -6.10 -15.60 -0.88
C ARG A 178 -4.80 -16.05 -0.24
N ALA A 179 -4.04 -15.13 0.37
CA ALA A 179 -2.82 -15.48 1.08
C ALA A 179 -3.09 -16.43 2.26
N ILE A 180 -4.10 -16.13 3.08
CA ILE A 180 -4.54 -17.00 4.19
C ILE A 180 -4.91 -18.40 3.67
N HIS A 181 -5.65 -18.50 2.57
CA HIS A 181 -5.98 -19.80 1.98
C HIS A 181 -4.73 -20.57 1.53
N ARG A 182 -3.78 -19.92 0.84
CA ARG A 182 -2.51 -20.55 0.43
C ARG A 182 -1.65 -21.00 1.62
N ALA A 183 -1.73 -20.31 2.76
CA ALA A 183 -1.04 -20.69 3.98
C ALA A 183 -1.75 -21.81 4.77
N SER A 184 -2.97 -22.19 4.39
CA SER A 184 -3.80 -23.13 5.15
C SER A 184 -3.57 -24.61 4.77
N PRO A 185 -4.01 -25.56 5.61
CA PRO A 185 -4.07 -26.97 5.24
C PRO A 185 -4.88 -27.23 3.95
N ARG A 186 -5.83 -26.34 3.62
CA ARG A 186 -6.71 -26.40 2.44
C ARG A 186 -6.11 -25.74 1.19
N HIS A 187 -4.83 -25.37 1.17
CA HIS A 187 -4.19 -24.64 0.04
C HIS A 187 -4.28 -25.31 -1.35
N ARG A 188 -4.52 -26.63 -1.41
CA ARG A 188 -4.72 -27.38 -2.68
C ARG A 188 -6.19 -27.50 -3.08
N ALA A 189 -7.11 -27.17 -2.18
CA ALA A 189 -8.54 -27.25 -2.40
C ALA A 189 -9.07 -25.95 -3.02
N PRO A 190 -10.34 -25.92 -3.49
CA PRO A 190 -10.89 -24.74 -4.14
C PRO A 190 -10.92 -23.51 -3.22
N PHE A 191 -10.62 -22.34 -3.79
CA PHE A 191 -10.90 -21.04 -3.19
C PHE A 191 -11.99 -20.35 -4.01
N VAL A 192 -13.17 -20.21 -3.43
CA VAL A 192 -14.33 -19.60 -4.08
C VAL A 192 -14.61 -18.24 -3.45
N ALA A 193 -14.45 -17.17 -4.22
CA ALA A 193 -14.73 -15.80 -3.77
C ALA A 193 -16.07 -15.32 -4.33
N ILE A 194 -16.86 -14.67 -3.49
CA ILE A 194 -18.11 -14.03 -3.89
C ILE A 194 -18.22 -12.67 -3.21
N ASN A 195 -18.64 -11.65 -3.96
CA ASN A 195 -18.93 -10.34 -3.42
C ASN A 195 -20.44 -10.22 -3.14
N CYS A 196 -20.80 -10.05 -1.87
CA CYS A 196 -22.18 -10.03 -1.41
C CYS A 196 -22.93 -8.73 -1.75
N GLY A 197 -22.23 -7.66 -2.11
CA GLY A 197 -22.82 -6.38 -2.51
C GLY A 197 -23.01 -6.20 -4.02
N ALA A 198 -22.30 -6.97 -4.85
CA ALA A 198 -22.29 -6.80 -6.31
C ALA A 198 -23.43 -7.51 -7.05
N ILE A 199 -24.11 -8.47 -6.40
CA ILE A 199 -25.12 -9.34 -7.02
C ILE A 199 -26.50 -9.03 -6.42
N PRO A 200 -27.57 -8.90 -7.23
CA PRO A 200 -28.94 -8.78 -6.72
C PRO A 200 -29.30 -9.92 -5.77
N ALA A 201 -30.08 -9.63 -4.72
CA ALA A 201 -30.35 -10.57 -3.63
C ALA A 201 -30.86 -11.95 -4.08
N GLU A 202 -31.78 -11.99 -5.05
CA GLU A 202 -32.36 -13.25 -5.56
C GLU A 202 -31.31 -14.10 -6.29
N LEU A 203 -30.44 -13.47 -7.07
CA LEU A 203 -29.34 -14.15 -7.75
C LEU A 203 -28.28 -14.58 -6.75
N LEU A 204 -27.97 -13.76 -5.75
CA LEU A 204 -27.01 -14.07 -4.70
C LEU A 204 -27.43 -15.32 -3.92
N GLU A 205 -28.72 -15.48 -3.63
CA GLU A 205 -29.25 -16.67 -2.97
C GLU A 205 -29.01 -17.94 -3.81
N SER A 206 -29.38 -17.89 -5.08
CA SER A 206 -29.21 -19.00 -6.02
C SER A 206 -27.73 -19.33 -6.27
N GLU A 207 -26.86 -18.32 -6.33
CA GLU A 207 -25.42 -18.49 -6.50
C GLU A 207 -24.80 -19.11 -5.24
N LEU A 208 -25.11 -18.62 -4.04
CA LEU A 208 -24.54 -19.14 -2.79
C LEU A 208 -25.04 -20.56 -2.47
N PHE A 209 -26.36 -20.73 -2.46
CA PHE A 209 -27.01 -21.94 -1.92
C PHE A 209 -27.38 -22.97 -2.99
N GLY A 210 -27.37 -22.59 -4.26
CA GLY A 210 -27.85 -23.43 -5.35
C GLY A 210 -29.38 -23.45 -5.45
N HIS A 211 -29.89 -24.03 -6.53
CA HIS A 211 -31.32 -24.25 -6.75
C HIS A 211 -31.57 -25.55 -7.50
N ILE A 212 -32.77 -26.10 -7.34
CA ILE A 212 -33.26 -27.18 -8.21
C ILE A 212 -34.06 -26.61 -9.38
N LYS A 213 -34.17 -27.38 -10.46
CA LYS A 213 -35.00 -27.06 -11.60
C LYS A 213 -36.43 -26.74 -11.14
N GLY A 214 -36.95 -25.60 -11.60
CA GLY A 214 -38.31 -25.14 -11.28
C GLY A 214 -38.45 -24.41 -9.94
N ALA A 215 -37.36 -24.13 -9.22
CA ALA A 215 -37.40 -23.40 -7.95
C ALA A 215 -37.93 -21.96 -8.05
N PHE A 216 -37.72 -21.31 -9.20
CA PHE A 216 -38.22 -19.97 -9.52
C PHE A 216 -38.35 -19.80 -11.04
N THR A 217 -39.00 -18.71 -11.49
CA THR A 217 -39.14 -18.38 -12.91
C THR A 217 -37.76 -18.15 -13.54
N GLY A 218 -37.32 -19.07 -14.41
CA GLY A 218 -35.99 -19.03 -15.05
C GLY A 218 -35.03 -20.14 -14.58
N ALA A 219 -35.39 -20.91 -13.55
CA ALA A 219 -34.63 -22.07 -13.06
C ALA A 219 -34.75 -23.28 -14.00
N ALA A 220 -34.15 -23.19 -15.19
CA ALA A 220 -34.27 -24.20 -16.25
C ALA A 220 -33.54 -25.52 -15.95
N ARG A 221 -32.51 -25.48 -15.09
CA ARG A 221 -31.67 -26.61 -14.69
C ARG A 221 -31.28 -26.50 -13.22
N ASP A 222 -30.81 -27.59 -12.64
CA ASP A 222 -30.24 -27.59 -11.31
C ASP A 222 -28.93 -26.80 -11.29
N HIS A 223 -28.70 -26.07 -10.19
CA HIS A 223 -27.47 -25.33 -9.92
C HIS A 223 -26.96 -25.70 -8.52
N PRO A 224 -25.75 -26.27 -8.39
CA PRO A 224 -25.25 -26.76 -7.10
C PRO A 224 -24.92 -25.66 -6.08
N GLY A 225 -24.68 -24.43 -6.51
CA GLY A 225 -24.29 -23.31 -5.65
C GLY A 225 -22.79 -23.29 -5.31
N LEU A 226 -22.29 -22.12 -4.92
CA LEU A 226 -20.87 -21.86 -4.66
C LEU A 226 -20.36 -22.51 -3.38
N LEU A 227 -21.20 -22.59 -2.34
CA LEU A 227 -20.83 -23.27 -1.09
C LEU A 227 -20.56 -24.76 -1.33
N LEU A 228 -21.38 -25.42 -2.16
CA LEU A 228 -21.15 -26.81 -2.53
C LEU A 228 -19.98 -26.98 -3.52
N ALA A 229 -19.78 -26.01 -4.42
CA ALA A 229 -18.62 -26.00 -5.33
C ALA A 229 -17.28 -25.82 -4.59
N ALA A 230 -17.31 -25.27 -3.39
CA ALA A 230 -16.14 -25.04 -2.54
C ALA A 230 -15.86 -26.20 -1.56
N GLU A 231 -16.53 -27.35 -1.70
CA GLU A 231 -16.39 -28.50 -0.82
C GLU A 231 -14.93 -28.90 -0.58
N GLY A 232 -14.55 -29.11 0.69
CA GLY A 232 -13.17 -29.37 1.12
C GLY A 232 -12.25 -28.14 1.06
N GLY A 233 -12.74 -27.00 0.57
CA GLY A 233 -11.98 -25.79 0.30
C GLY A 233 -12.35 -24.60 1.20
N THR A 234 -12.25 -23.41 0.64
CA THR A 234 -12.49 -22.13 1.33
C THR A 234 -13.44 -21.26 0.54
N VAL A 235 -14.45 -20.71 1.23
CA VAL A 235 -15.34 -19.68 0.69
C VAL A 235 -14.96 -18.34 1.29
N PHE A 236 -14.71 -17.37 0.41
CA PHE A 236 -14.46 -15.98 0.76
C PHE A 236 -15.69 -15.14 0.46
N LEU A 237 -16.33 -14.64 1.51
CA LEU A 237 -17.48 -13.74 1.47
C LEU A 237 -16.98 -12.29 1.56
N ASP A 238 -16.80 -11.65 0.40
CA ASP A 238 -16.39 -10.26 0.32
C ASP A 238 -17.59 -9.33 0.50
N GLU A 239 -17.35 -8.22 1.20
CA GLU A 239 -18.35 -7.24 1.59
C GLU A 239 -19.58 -7.86 2.30
N ILE A 240 -19.33 -8.72 3.30
CA ILE A 240 -20.37 -9.42 4.06
C ILE A 240 -21.36 -8.47 4.74
N GLY A 241 -20.93 -7.25 5.09
CA GLY A 241 -21.79 -6.22 5.66
C GLY A 241 -22.85 -5.67 4.68
N ASP A 242 -22.70 -5.91 3.39
CA ASP A 242 -23.69 -5.58 2.36
C ASP A 242 -24.70 -6.71 2.12
N MET A 243 -24.59 -7.85 2.81
CA MET A 243 -25.47 -8.99 2.61
C MET A 243 -26.92 -8.68 3.03
N PRO A 244 -27.93 -8.95 2.18
CA PRO A 244 -29.33 -8.80 2.53
C PRO A 244 -29.73 -9.62 3.78
N ALA A 245 -30.53 -9.02 4.67
CA ALA A 245 -30.94 -9.64 5.93
C ALA A 245 -31.55 -11.06 5.82
N PRO A 246 -32.40 -11.38 4.81
CA PRO A 246 -32.90 -12.75 4.65
C PRO A 246 -31.79 -13.79 4.41
N LEU A 247 -30.71 -13.39 3.73
CA LEU A 247 -29.57 -14.26 3.43
C LEU A 247 -28.65 -14.42 4.64
N GLN A 248 -28.54 -13.41 5.50
CA GLN A 248 -27.82 -13.51 6.77
C GLN A 248 -28.37 -14.65 7.65
N VAL A 249 -29.70 -14.82 7.70
CA VAL A 249 -30.35 -15.92 8.44
C VAL A 249 -30.00 -17.28 7.86
N LYS A 250 -30.00 -17.41 6.53
CA LYS A 250 -29.65 -18.67 5.85
C LYS A 250 -28.18 -19.00 6.04
N LEU A 251 -27.30 -18.02 5.89
CA LEU A 251 -25.87 -18.19 6.13
C LEU A 251 -25.59 -18.63 7.56
N LEU A 252 -26.23 -18.00 8.56
CA LEU A 252 -26.09 -18.41 9.96
C LEU A 252 -26.42 -19.89 10.17
N ARG A 253 -27.52 -20.38 9.57
CA ARG A 253 -27.89 -21.80 9.64
C ARG A 253 -26.83 -22.70 9.00
N VAL A 254 -26.31 -22.32 7.83
CA VAL A 254 -25.21 -23.05 7.18
C VAL A 254 -23.98 -23.12 8.09
N LEU A 255 -23.60 -22.01 8.74
CA LEU A 255 -22.46 -21.97 9.66
C LEU A 255 -22.66 -22.80 10.94
N GLN A 256 -23.91 -22.98 11.36
CA GLN A 256 -24.27 -23.74 12.57
C GLN A 256 -24.40 -25.24 12.29
N GLU A 257 -25.18 -25.59 11.28
CA GLU A 257 -25.56 -26.97 10.94
C GLU A 257 -24.52 -27.64 10.04
N ARG A 258 -23.67 -26.87 9.35
CA ARG A 258 -22.77 -27.37 8.28
C ARG A 258 -23.52 -28.12 7.18
N GLU A 259 -24.74 -27.67 6.91
CA GLU A 259 -25.59 -28.21 5.88
C GLU A 259 -26.16 -27.09 5.02
N ILE A 260 -26.33 -27.37 3.73
CA ILE A 260 -26.91 -26.47 2.76
C ILE A 260 -28.21 -27.06 2.21
N ARG A 261 -29.22 -26.21 2.01
CA ARG A 261 -30.48 -26.58 1.37
C ARG A 261 -30.69 -25.73 0.14
N PRO A 262 -30.53 -26.28 -1.08
CA PRO A 262 -30.77 -25.55 -2.31
C PRO A 262 -32.18 -24.97 -2.36
N VAL A 263 -32.35 -23.84 -3.05
CA VAL A 263 -33.66 -23.22 -3.24
C VAL A 263 -34.59 -24.20 -3.95
N GLY A 264 -35.77 -24.42 -3.37
CA GLY A 264 -36.77 -25.38 -3.86
C GLY A 264 -36.53 -26.84 -3.42
N ALA A 265 -35.38 -27.17 -2.83
CA ALA A 265 -35.10 -28.52 -2.34
C ALA A 265 -35.68 -28.76 -0.93
N THR A 266 -36.11 -29.99 -0.68
CA THR A 266 -36.55 -30.45 0.65
C THR A 266 -35.41 -31.05 1.48
N GLU A 267 -34.42 -31.63 0.82
CA GLU A 267 -33.28 -32.31 1.46
C GLU A 267 -32.11 -31.34 1.66
N ALA A 268 -31.50 -31.43 2.85
CA ALA A 268 -30.26 -30.75 3.15
C ALA A 268 -29.05 -31.61 2.74
N ARG A 269 -27.93 -30.97 2.45
CA ARG A 269 -26.66 -31.61 2.08
C ARG A 269 -25.56 -31.12 3.01
N ALA A 270 -24.84 -32.03 3.65
CA ALA A 270 -23.68 -31.66 4.45
C ALA A 270 -22.60 -31.00 3.57
N ILE A 271 -21.92 -30.00 4.12
CA ILE A 271 -20.80 -29.30 3.48
C ILE A 271 -19.61 -29.19 4.45
N ASP A 272 -18.41 -29.29 3.90
CA ASP A 272 -17.16 -29.04 4.63
C ASP A 272 -16.38 -27.89 3.99
N VAL A 273 -16.67 -26.66 4.42
CA VAL A 273 -16.04 -25.45 3.91
C VAL A 273 -15.51 -24.58 5.03
N ARG A 274 -14.32 -24.02 4.83
CA ARG A 274 -13.80 -22.95 5.67
C ARG A 274 -14.34 -21.60 5.18
N ILE A 275 -14.77 -20.75 6.10
CA ILE A 275 -15.30 -19.42 5.79
C ILE A 275 -14.29 -18.33 6.13
N LEU A 276 -13.99 -17.49 5.15
CA LEU A 276 -13.32 -16.21 5.32
C LEU A 276 -14.32 -15.11 4.95
N SER A 277 -14.39 -14.03 5.71
CA SER A 277 -15.28 -12.91 5.42
C SER A 277 -14.51 -11.61 5.41
N ALA A 278 -14.96 -10.65 4.61
CA ALA A 278 -14.39 -9.31 4.57
C ALA A 278 -15.48 -8.24 4.52
N THR A 279 -15.20 -7.07 5.09
CA THR A 279 -16.13 -5.93 5.01
C THR A 279 -15.39 -4.61 5.14
N HIS A 280 -15.88 -3.58 4.44
CA HIS A 280 -15.51 -2.19 4.65
C HIS A 280 -16.41 -1.46 5.66
N ARG A 281 -17.57 -2.03 6.00
CA ARG A 281 -18.52 -1.44 6.94
C ARG A 281 -18.12 -1.69 8.38
N ASP A 282 -18.51 -0.75 9.24
CA ASP A 282 -18.56 -0.95 10.68
C ASP A 282 -19.74 -1.87 11.03
N LEU A 283 -19.44 -3.13 11.37
CA LEU A 283 -20.47 -4.11 11.71
C LEU A 283 -21.10 -3.85 13.07
N GLU A 284 -20.41 -3.19 14.00
CA GLU A 284 -20.99 -2.87 15.31
C GLU A 284 -22.08 -1.80 15.15
N ALA A 285 -21.82 -0.78 14.34
CA ALA A 285 -22.84 0.20 13.95
C ALA A 285 -24.01 -0.46 13.20
N ALA A 286 -23.72 -1.40 12.28
CA ALA A 286 -24.75 -2.12 11.53
C ALA A 286 -25.60 -3.08 12.38
N ILE A 287 -25.08 -3.54 13.53
CA ILE A 287 -25.87 -4.29 14.50
C ILE A 287 -26.83 -3.36 15.24
N LEU A 288 -26.36 -2.18 15.64
CA LEU A 288 -27.17 -1.18 16.35
C LEU A 288 -28.32 -0.64 15.50
N ASP A 289 -28.12 -0.49 14.18
CA ASP A 289 -29.17 -0.04 13.25
C ASP A 289 -30.08 -1.18 12.74
N GLY A 290 -29.79 -2.44 13.11
CA GLY A 290 -30.55 -3.62 12.75
C GLY A 290 -30.35 -4.12 11.31
N SER A 291 -29.41 -3.56 10.56
CA SER A 291 -29.08 -3.99 9.19
C SER A 291 -28.19 -5.24 9.15
N PHE A 292 -27.47 -5.54 10.25
CA PHE A 292 -26.67 -6.74 10.40
C PHE A 292 -27.03 -7.51 11.68
N ARG A 293 -27.08 -8.83 11.60
CA ARG A 293 -27.44 -9.65 12.76
C ARG A 293 -26.27 -9.88 13.70
N GLU A 294 -26.51 -9.65 14.98
CA GLU A 294 -25.55 -9.86 16.07
C GLU A 294 -25.09 -11.33 16.17
N ASP A 295 -26.01 -12.29 16.02
CA ASP A 295 -25.70 -13.72 16.08
C ASP A 295 -24.76 -14.19 14.95
N LEU A 296 -24.94 -13.65 13.75
CA LEU A 296 -24.04 -13.89 12.62
C LEU A 296 -22.67 -13.24 12.84
N TYR A 297 -22.62 -12.03 13.39
CA TYR A 297 -21.37 -11.33 13.68
C TYR A 297 -20.45 -12.17 14.58
N TYR A 298 -20.95 -12.65 15.72
CA TYR A 298 -20.14 -13.46 16.63
C TYR A 298 -19.73 -14.82 16.04
N ARG A 299 -20.48 -15.36 15.07
CA ARG A 299 -20.13 -16.61 14.39
C ARG A 299 -19.02 -16.40 13.34
N LEU A 300 -18.96 -15.23 12.73
CA LEU A 300 -17.95 -14.88 11.72
C LEU A 300 -16.68 -14.30 12.35
N ASN A 301 -16.81 -13.50 13.40
CA ASN A 301 -15.71 -12.78 14.04
C ASN A 301 -15.07 -13.60 15.18
N VAL A 302 -14.51 -14.77 14.85
CA VAL A 302 -13.73 -15.55 15.84
C VAL A 302 -12.29 -15.04 15.89
N VAL A 303 -11.71 -14.72 14.74
CA VAL A 303 -10.42 -14.04 14.63
C VAL A 303 -10.58 -12.87 13.67
N GLY A 304 -10.34 -11.66 14.17
CA GLY A 304 -10.43 -10.42 13.40
C GLY A 304 -9.06 -9.95 12.93
N LEU A 305 -8.93 -9.61 11.64
CA LEU A 305 -7.72 -9.03 11.05
C LEU A 305 -8.07 -7.67 10.44
N SER A 306 -7.44 -6.59 10.91
CA SER A 306 -7.74 -5.23 10.44
C SER A 306 -6.64 -4.68 9.53
N LEU A 307 -6.96 -4.53 8.26
CA LEU A 307 -6.03 -3.99 7.26
C LEU A 307 -5.91 -2.47 7.38
N PRO A 308 -4.69 -1.92 7.55
CA PRO A 308 -4.48 -0.49 7.61
C PRO A 308 -4.76 0.16 6.24
N PRO A 309 -5.37 1.35 6.21
CA PRO A 309 -5.53 2.12 4.99
C PRO A 309 -4.16 2.57 4.46
N LEU A 310 -4.06 2.82 3.16
CA LEU A 310 -2.80 3.13 2.48
C LEU A 310 -2.14 4.41 3.02
N ARG A 311 -2.94 5.36 3.51
CA ARG A 311 -2.45 6.60 4.16
C ARG A 311 -1.68 6.37 5.46
N ASP A 312 -1.90 5.23 6.12
CA ASP A 312 -1.23 4.85 7.37
C ASP A 312 -0.01 3.94 7.13
N ARG A 313 0.24 3.59 5.86
CA ARG A 313 1.38 2.78 5.39
C ARG A 313 1.97 3.37 4.10
N ARG A 314 2.31 4.66 4.14
CA ARG A 314 2.79 5.40 2.96
C ARG A 314 4.11 4.86 2.42
N GLU A 315 4.88 4.17 3.26
CA GLU A 315 6.10 3.44 2.90
C GLU A 315 5.84 2.32 1.87
N ASP A 316 4.60 1.82 1.75
CA ASP A 316 4.23 0.81 0.75
C ASP A 316 4.02 1.43 -0.65
N ILE A 317 3.73 2.74 -0.74
CA ILE A 317 3.35 3.39 -1.99
C ILE A 317 4.44 3.26 -3.07
N PRO A 318 5.74 3.51 -2.80
CA PRO A 318 6.79 3.32 -3.79
C PRO A 318 6.89 1.89 -4.31
N LEU A 319 6.82 0.90 -3.42
CA LEU A 319 6.89 -0.52 -3.77
C LEU A 319 5.69 -0.95 -4.60
N LEU A 320 4.48 -0.58 -4.18
CA LEU A 320 3.25 -0.83 -4.90
C LEU A 320 3.26 -0.15 -6.27
N ALA A 321 3.74 1.09 -6.35
CA ALA A 321 3.82 1.82 -7.61
C ALA A 321 4.77 1.15 -8.60
N GLN A 322 5.93 0.70 -8.14
CA GLN A 322 6.88 -0.03 -8.99
C GLN A 322 6.33 -1.40 -9.41
N HIS A 323 5.69 -2.12 -8.49
CA HIS A 323 5.06 -3.40 -8.78
C HIS A 323 3.98 -3.25 -9.87
N PHE A 324 3.03 -2.33 -9.70
CA PHE A 324 2.00 -2.08 -10.72
C PHE A 324 2.59 -1.54 -12.02
N LEU A 325 3.61 -0.69 -11.97
CA LEU A 325 4.29 -0.21 -13.18
C LEU A 325 4.83 -1.37 -14.01
N SER A 326 5.47 -2.36 -13.36
CA SER A 326 6.00 -3.55 -14.05
C SER A 326 4.90 -4.39 -14.71
N GLU A 327 3.79 -4.62 -13.99
CA GLU A 327 2.63 -5.36 -14.52
C GLU A 327 1.96 -4.62 -15.70
N LEU A 328 1.75 -3.31 -15.54
CA LEU A 328 1.09 -2.46 -16.52
C LEU A 328 1.98 -2.24 -17.76
N ALA A 329 3.28 -2.05 -17.58
CA ALA A 329 4.24 -1.94 -18.68
C ALA A 329 4.21 -3.19 -19.56
N ALA A 330 4.19 -4.38 -18.95
CA ALA A 330 4.04 -5.65 -19.66
C ALA A 330 2.67 -5.74 -20.37
N LYS A 331 1.58 -5.43 -19.67
CA LYS A 331 0.21 -5.44 -20.21
C LYS A 331 0.04 -4.54 -21.43
N TYR A 332 0.59 -3.33 -21.39
CA TYR A 332 0.48 -2.33 -22.46
C TYR A 332 1.64 -2.36 -23.47
N ARG A 333 2.58 -3.30 -23.33
CA ARG A 333 3.79 -3.43 -24.17
C ARG A 333 4.56 -2.10 -24.27
N ARG A 334 4.74 -1.42 -23.12
CA ARG A 334 5.47 -0.15 -23.01
C ARG A 334 6.80 -0.37 -22.32
N THR A 335 7.82 0.38 -22.72
CA THR A 335 9.12 0.43 -22.03
C THR A 335 9.10 1.54 -21.00
N LEU A 336 8.42 1.30 -19.88
CA LEU A 336 8.42 2.21 -18.73
C LEU A 336 9.50 1.76 -17.73
N THR A 337 10.38 2.68 -17.36
CA THR A 337 11.55 2.42 -16.51
C THR A 337 11.36 2.93 -15.09
N GLY A 338 10.38 3.82 -14.84
CA GLY A 338 10.11 4.35 -13.50
C GLY A 338 9.28 5.62 -13.47
N PHE A 339 9.33 6.29 -12.32
CA PHE A 339 8.67 7.57 -12.06
C PHE A 339 9.72 8.68 -11.91
N ALA A 340 9.38 9.90 -12.31
CA ALA A 340 10.18 11.06 -11.96
C ALA A 340 10.12 11.28 -10.43
N PRO A 341 11.17 11.83 -9.78
CA PRO A 341 11.20 11.98 -8.32
C PRO A 341 10.02 12.78 -7.76
N ASP A 342 9.66 13.88 -8.42
CA ASP A 342 8.52 14.73 -8.11
C ASP A 342 7.16 14.01 -8.33
N ALA A 343 7.09 13.10 -9.30
CA ALA A 343 5.92 12.28 -9.57
C ALA A 343 5.68 11.28 -8.42
N LEU A 344 6.75 10.65 -7.93
CA LEU A 344 6.63 9.70 -6.84
C LEU A 344 6.39 10.38 -5.49
N GLU A 345 7.00 11.53 -5.23
CA GLU A 345 6.69 12.35 -4.06
C GLU A 345 5.20 12.72 -4.02
N MET A 346 4.62 13.05 -5.18
CA MET A 346 3.18 13.32 -5.31
C MET A 346 2.32 12.09 -4.99
N LEU A 347 2.72 10.90 -5.46
CA LEU A 347 2.03 9.65 -5.12
C LEU A 347 2.10 9.38 -3.60
N VAL A 348 3.25 9.57 -2.96
CA VAL A 348 3.42 9.30 -1.52
C VAL A 348 2.63 10.31 -0.66
N ARG A 349 2.52 11.56 -1.10
CA ARG A 349 1.81 12.62 -0.37
C ARG A 349 0.28 12.52 -0.49
N ALA A 350 -0.26 11.91 -1.54
CA ALA A 350 -1.69 11.75 -1.73
C ALA A 350 -2.35 10.92 -0.61
N ASP A 351 -3.63 11.18 -0.35
CA ASP A 351 -4.38 10.56 0.77
C ASP A 351 -4.97 9.18 0.44
N TRP A 352 -5.10 8.85 -0.85
CA TRP A 352 -5.61 7.57 -1.35
C TRP A 352 -6.88 7.05 -0.66
N PRO A 353 -8.03 7.77 -0.70
CA PRO A 353 -9.30 7.30 -0.14
C PRO A 353 -9.80 5.97 -0.74
N GLY A 354 -9.45 5.66 -1.99
CA GLY A 354 -9.72 4.36 -2.60
C GLY A 354 -8.56 3.36 -2.47
N ASN A 355 -7.60 3.67 -1.60
CA ASN A 355 -6.46 2.83 -1.22
C ASN A 355 -5.67 2.31 -2.43
N ILE A 356 -5.24 1.04 -2.38
CA ILE A 356 -4.41 0.39 -3.40
C ILE A 356 -5.16 0.32 -4.75
N ARG A 357 -6.48 0.16 -4.73
CA ARG A 357 -7.30 0.15 -5.96
C ARG A 357 -7.24 1.48 -6.70
N GLN A 358 -7.37 2.60 -5.97
CA GLN A 358 -7.23 3.93 -6.56
C GLN A 358 -5.81 4.18 -7.07
N LEU A 359 -4.78 3.77 -6.31
CA LEU A 359 -3.39 3.87 -6.75
C LEU A 359 -3.17 3.13 -8.07
N ARG A 360 -3.61 1.86 -8.17
CA ARG A 360 -3.51 1.07 -9.39
C ARG A 360 -4.20 1.74 -10.57
N ASN A 361 -5.42 2.25 -10.39
CA ASN A 361 -6.17 2.92 -11.46
C ASN A 361 -5.46 4.20 -11.95
N ALA A 362 -4.95 5.02 -11.02
CA ALA A 362 -4.19 6.23 -11.36
C ALA A 362 -2.91 5.88 -12.14
N LEU A 363 -2.21 4.81 -11.74
CA LEU A 363 -1.02 4.34 -12.43
C LEU A 363 -1.34 3.73 -13.80
N GLU A 364 -2.46 3.03 -13.95
CA GLU A 364 -2.93 2.53 -15.25
C GLU A 364 -3.20 3.67 -16.23
N GLN A 365 -3.85 4.74 -15.77
CA GLN A 365 -4.05 5.96 -16.55
C GLN A 365 -2.72 6.61 -16.94
N CYS A 366 -1.75 6.67 -16.01
CA CYS A 366 -0.41 7.17 -16.31
C CYS A 366 0.29 6.30 -17.36
N CYS A 367 0.26 4.97 -17.21
CA CYS A 367 0.91 4.05 -18.15
C CYS A 367 0.30 4.13 -19.56
N ALA A 368 -1.03 4.26 -19.65
CA ALA A 368 -1.72 4.36 -20.94
C ALA A 368 -1.35 5.64 -21.71
N LEU A 369 -1.05 6.72 -20.99
CA LEU A 369 -0.86 8.06 -21.54
C LEU A 369 0.61 8.51 -21.56
N ALA A 370 1.51 7.69 -21.01
CA ALA A 370 2.95 7.95 -21.01
C ALA A 370 3.52 7.91 -22.43
N THR A 371 4.24 8.96 -22.79
CA THR A 371 4.99 9.08 -24.05
C THR A 371 6.49 8.91 -23.87
N THR A 372 6.96 8.88 -22.62
CA THR A 372 8.36 8.74 -22.21
C THR A 372 8.55 7.50 -21.32
N PRO A 373 9.77 6.92 -21.25
CA PRO A 373 10.05 5.79 -20.36
C PRO A 373 9.83 6.10 -18.87
N THR A 374 10.03 7.35 -18.47
CA THR A 374 9.78 7.82 -17.10
C THR A 374 8.42 8.52 -17.04
N ILE A 375 7.62 8.22 -16.02
CA ILE A 375 6.32 8.88 -15.79
C ILE A 375 6.55 10.25 -15.15
N PRO A 376 6.15 11.37 -15.79
CA PRO A 376 6.36 12.72 -15.26
C PRO A 376 5.28 13.10 -14.23
N ALA A 377 5.60 14.05 -13.33
CA ALA A 377 4.66 14.52 -12.31
C ALA A 377 3.40 15.17 -12.88
N SER A 378 3.48 15.78 -14.07
CA SER A 378 2.31 16.34 -14.75
C SER A 378 1.23 15.29 -15.05
N LEU A 379 1.64 14.05 -15.33
CA LEU A 379 0.74 12.96 -15.64
C LEU A 379 0.09 12.38 -14.37
N VAL A 380 0.88 12.24 -13.31
CA VAL A 380 0.39 11.87 -11.97
C VAL A 380 -0.59 12.93 -11.45
N ALA A 381 -0.25 14.21 -11.58
CA ALA A 381 -1.12 15.31 -11.20
C ALA A 381 -2.46 15.27 -11.94
N ARG A 382 -2.46 14.88 -13.22
CA ARG A 382 -3.70 14.69 -13.98
C ARG A 382 -4.51 13.52 -13.44
N ALA A 383 -3.88 12.38 -13.18
CA ALA A 383 -4.56 11.19 -12.66
C ALA A 383 -5.14 11.41 -11.25
N LEU A 384 -4.48 12.21 -10.42
CA LEU A 384 -4.96 12.58 -9.08
C LEU A 384 -6.07 13.63 -9.10
N ARG A 385 -6.20 14.40 -10.20
CA ARG A 385 -7.29 15.37 -10.39
C ARG A 385 -8.62 14.72 -10.75
N ASP A 386 -8.64 13.46 -11.21
CA ASP A 386 -9.85 12.64 -11.36
C ASP A 386 -10.42 12.20 -9.99
N LYS A 387 -10.51 13.16 -9.06
CA LYS A 387 -11.60 13.13 -8.09
C LYS A 387 -12.87 13.32 -8.94
N PRO A 388 -13.94 12.53 -8.78
CA PRO A 388 -15.22 13.20 -8.71
C PRO A 388 -15.03 14.18 -7.55
N SER A 389 -14.73 15.44 -7.85
CA SER A 389 -14.93 16.48 -6.86
C SER A 389 -16.32 16.18 -6.33
N ASP A 390 -16.47 16.03 -5.01
CA ASP A 390 -17.76 16.28 -4.38
C ASP A 390 -18.40 17.39 -5.18
N ILE A 391 -19.61 17.16 -5.71
CA ILE A 391 -20.35 18.22 -6.37
C ILE A 391 -20.64 19.21 -5.25
N ARG A 392 -19.64 20.05 -4.96
CA ARG A 392 -19.70 21.06 -3.93
C ARG A 392 -20.84 21.98 -4.36
N PRO A 393 -21.65 22.47 -3.42
CA PRO A 393 -22.66 23.45 -3.76
C PRO A 393 -22.04 24.54 -4.64
N LEU A 394 -22.73 24.93 -5.71
CA LEU A 394 -22.20 25.88 -6.72
C LEU A 394 -21.59 27.14 -6.09
N ALA A 395 -22.12 27.56 -4.94
CA ALA A 395 -21.61 28.69 -4.16
C ALA A 395 -20.16 28.50 -3.68
N GLU A 396 -19.83 27.32 -3.18
CA GLU A 396 -18.49 26.98 -2.66
C GLU A 396 -17.48 26.81 -3.79
N ALA A 397 -17.87 26.07 -4.85
CA ALA A 397 -17.02 25.90 -6.04
C ALA A 397 -16.71 27.24 -6.72
N ARG A 398 -17.69 28.14 -6.80
CA ARG A 398 -17.50 29.48 -7.34
C ARG A 398 -16.61 30.35 -6.45
N ALA A 399 -16.75 30.25 -5.13
CA ALA A 399 -15.93 31.02 -4.20
C ALA A 399 -14.45 30.60 -4.24
N GLU A 400 -14.18 29.30 -4.29
CA GLU A 400 -12.83 28.74 -4.41
C GLU A 400 -12.18 29.12 -5.75
N PHE A 401 -12.91 28.93 -6.86
CA PHE A 401 -12.44 29.35 -8.19
C PHE A 401 -12.14 30.85 -8.25
N GLU A 402 -13.03 31.69 -7.70
CA GLU A 402 -12.85 33.13 -7.67
C GLU A 402 -11.63 33.55 -6.83
N ARG A 403 -11.40 32.88 -5.69
CA ARG A 403 -10.20 33.07 -4.86
C ARG A 403 -8.92 32.71 -5.60
N ASP A 404 -8.86 31.53 -6.22
CA ASP A 404 -7.67 31.05 -6.92
C ASP A 404 -7.35 31.90 -8.15
N TYR A 405 -8.37 32.33 -8.87
CA TYR A 405 -8.25 33.26 -9.98
C TYR A 405 -7.65 34.60 -9.52
N LEU A 406 -8.14 35.18 -8.42
CA LEU A 406 -7.62 36.42 -7.86
C LEU A 406 -6.19 36.28 -7.33
N VAL A 407 -5.85 35.17 -6.66
CA VAL A 407 -4.48 34.88 -6.22
C VAL A 407 -3.54 34.79 -7.42
N THR A 408 -3.96 34.13 -8.50
CA THR A 408 -3.17 34.00 -9.73
C THR A 408 -2.91 35.37 -10.37
N LEU A 409 -3.95 36.21 -10.48
CA LEU A 409 -3.80 37.57 -10.99
C LEU A 409 -2.94 38.46 -10.08
N LEU A 410 -3.04 38.34 -8.76
CA LEU A 410 -2.19 39.08 -7.83
C LEU A 410 -0.72 38.67 -7.93
N LYS A 411 -0.43 37.37 -8.14
CA LYS A 411 0.93 36.87 -8.38
C LYS A 411 1.49 37.40 -9.70
N LEU A 412 0.71 37.33 -10.78
CA LEU A 412 1.10 37.84 -12.10
C LEU A 412 1.36 39.35 -12.12
N THR A 413 0.56 40.11 -11.37
CA THR A 413 0.64 41.58 -11.33
C THR A 413 1.45 42.11 -10.15
N ARG A 414 2.12 41.23 -9.37
CA ARG A 414 2.90 41.59 -8.17
C ARG A 414 2.12 42.51 -7.20
N GLY A 415 0.86 42.17 -6.94
CA GLY A 415 -0.01 42.92 -6.03
C GLY A 415 -0.55 44.26 -6.57
N GLN A 416 -0.39 44.55 -7.87
CA GLN A 416 -0.95 45.76 -8.48
C GLN A 416 -2.45 45.61 -8.79
N VAL A 417 -3.30 46.07 -7.86
CA VAL A 417 -4.76 45.95 -7.93
C VAL A 417 -5.38 46.60 -9.18
N SER A 418 -4.76 47.66 -9.73
CA SER A 418 -5.19 48.29 -10.99
C SER A 418 -5.04 47.37 -12.19
N GLU A 419 -3.95 46.61 -12.28
CA GLU A 419 -3.72 45.64 -13.35
C GLU A 419 -4.58 44.39 -13.16
N VAL A 420 -4.81 43.95 -11.92
CA VAL A 420 -5.78 42.88 -11.61
C VAL A 420 -7.18 43.25 -12.11
N ALA A 421 -7.62 44.49 -11.87
CA ALA A 421 -8.92 44.98 -12.33
C ALA A 421 -9.03 45.00 -13.87
N ARG A 422 -7.98 45.44 -14.56
CA ARG A 422 -7.91 45.43 -16.02
C ARG A 422 -7.96 44.01 -16.60
N LEU A 423 -7.18 43.08 -16.04
CA LEU A 423 -7.15 41.68 -16.49
C LEU A 423 -8.42 40.90 -16.17
N ALA A 424 -9.05 41.21 -15.03
CA ALA A 424 -10.33 40.61 -14.63
C ALA A 424 -11.54 41.23 -15.35
N GLY A 425 -11.36 42.32 -16.12
CA GLY A 425 -12.45 43.06 -16.76
C GLY A 425 -13.44 43.70 -15.77
N ARG A 426 -12.96 44.09 -14.59
CA ARG A 426 -13.76 44.59 -13.46
C ARG A 426 -13.29 45.98 -13.04
N ASN A 427 -14.15 46.74 -12.37
CA ASN A 427 -13.71 48.00 -11.78
C ASN A 427 -12.89 47.76 -10.50
N ARG A 428 -12.05 48.73 -10.14
CA ARG A 428 -11.12 48.61 -9.01
C ARG A 428 -11.83 48.41 -7.67
N THR A 429 -12.99 49.04 -7.49
CA THR A 429 -13.81 48.94 -6.27
C THR A 429 -14.42 47.54 -6.09
N GLU A 430 -14.85 46.90 -7.18
CA GLU A 430 -15.32 45.52 -7.20
C GLU A 430 -14.20 44.55 -6.87
N VAL A 431 -13.01 44.76 -7.42
CA VAL A 431 -11.84 43.93 -7.08
C VAL A 431 -11.49 44.07 -5.59
N TYR A 432 -11.50 45.26 -5.00
CA TYR A 432 -11.28 45.41 -3.56
C TYR A 432 -12.33 44.68 -2.71
N ARG A 433 -13.61 44.70 -3.10
CA ARG A 433 -14.66 43.93 -2.42
C ARG A 433 -14.45 42.42 -2.54
N LEU A 434 -14.04 41.94 -3.71
CA LEU A 434 -13.73 40.53 -3.93
C LEU A 434 -12.52 40.07 -3.12
N LEU A 435 -11.46 40.90 -3.07
CA LEU A 435 -10.27 40.64 -2.26
C LEU A 435 -10.61 40.58 -0.76
N GLN A 436 -11.43 41.51 -0.27
CA GLN A 436 -11.88 41.52 1.13
C GLN A 436 -12.75 40.31 1.46
N ARG A 437 -13.68 39.94 0.56
CA ARG A 437 -14.54 38.75 0.70
C ARG A 437 -13.73 37.46 0.81
N HIS A 438 -12.64 37.36 0.05
CA HIS A 438 -11.74 36.20 0.04
C HIS A 438 -10.54 36.33 0.97
N GLN A 439 -10.49 37.38 1.80
CA GLN A 439 -9.43 37.67 2.77
C GLN A 439 -8.02 37.73 2.14
N LEU A 440 -7.93 38.23 0.90
CA LEU A 440 -6.68 38.38 0.16
C LEU A 440 -6.13 39.80 0.35
N ASN A 441 -4.89 39.90 0.85
CA ASN A 441 -4.19 41.18 1.00
C ASN A 441 -3.19 41.39 -0.16
N PRO A 442 -3.42 42.34 -1.08
CA PRO A 442 -2.51 42.62 -2.20
C PRO A 442 -1.09 43.03 -1.77
N ALA A 443 -0.92 43.58 -0.57
CA ALA A 443 0.40 43.99 -0.06
C ALA A 443 1.37 42.80 0.10
N LEU A 444 0.84 41.61 0.39
CA LEU A 444 1.64 40.39 0.53
C LEU A 444 2.21 39.87 -0.80
N PHE A 445 1.71 40.39 -1.93
CA PHE A 445 2.13 39.98 -3.28
C PHE A 445 3.03 41.01 -3.96
N LYS A 446 3.34 42.12 -3.28
CA LYS A 446 4.37 43.07 -3.71
C LYS A 446 5.71 42.53 -3.23
N ALA A 447 6.64 42.30 -4.17
CA ALA A 447 8.02 41.98 -3.81
C ALA A 447 8.59 43.14 -2.98
N SER A 448 9.18 42.82 -1.82
CA SER A 448 9.98 43.74 -1.02
C SER A 448 11.32 43.96 -1.74
N ASP A 449 11.35 44.93 -2.65
CA ASP A 449 12.60 45.55 -3.10
C ASP A 449 12.90 46.72 -2.15
N ASP A 450 13.78 46.47 -1.17
CA ASP A 450 14.69 47.49 -0.65
C ASP A 450 15.99 46.79 -0.19
N PRO A 451 17.15 47.07 -0.79
CA PRO A 451 18.44 46.67 -0.22
C PRO A 451 18.76 47.57 0.99
N PRO A 452 19.52 47.08 1.99
CA PRO A 452 19.93 47.91 3.12
C PRO A 452 20.93 48.97 2.63
N GLY A 453 20.57 50.24 2.78
CA GLY A 453 21.43 51.41 2.61
C GLY A 453 21.63 52.11 3.95
#